data_AF-A0A4U5PGM1-F1
#
_entry.id   AF-A0A4U5PGM1-F1
#
_cell.length_a   1.000
_cell.length_b   1.000
_cell.length_c   1.000
_cell.angle_alpha   90.00
_cell.angle_beta   90.00
_cell.angle_gamma   90.00
#
_symmetry.space_group_name_H-M   'P 1'
#
loop_
_entity.id
_entity.type
_entity.pdbx_description
1 polymer ?
#
loop_
_entity_poly.entity_id
_entity_poly.type
_entity_poly.pdbx_seq_one_letter_code
_entity_poly.pdbx_strand_id
1 'polypeptide(L)'
;MNFVPYDFINCVAHILSTDSLGQLGVLNADLWENVCLNHLNEREEYVLTVWMDDEGMSAILEAKYAEEVYSSREFLKKINPYTRISEIFVFKENYEEYSCSKSDLERLLQIFQDQQIKELYVSHKIETHQTASLESLWKRPVKRLWFSRLSSTVEFLNYHMLENKTLEEIEVHGATYEFMRNLTESAEKGKSQEQLSEQADFGLKTLADLSEVGFMKVDDKYQDIRRCSAVTPSKKIIIIDAFE
;
A
#
# COMPACT_ATOMS: atom_id res chain seq x y z
N MET A 1 10.74 -14.77 -31.58
CA MET A 1 11.10 -13.49 -30.91
C MET A 1 12.51 -13.63 -30.30
N ASN A 2 13.52 -13.95 -31.11
CA ASN A 2 14.78 -14.53 -30.59
C ASN A 2 15.91 -13.51 -30.40
N PHE A 3 15.60 -12.22 -30.50
CA PHE A 3 16.61 -11.13 -30.48
C PHE A 3 16.42 -10.17 -29.31
N VAL A 4 15.62 -10.54 -28.31
CA VAL A 4 15.48 -9.73 -27.10
C VAL A 4 16.68 -10.02 -26.20
N PRO A 5 17.47 -9.01 -25.79
CA PRO A 5 18.62 -9.22 -24.91
C PRO A 5 18.20 -9.81 -23.57
N TYR A 6 19.06 -10.66 -22.99
CA TYR A 6 18.86 -11.22 -21.66
C TYR A 6 18.55 -10.14 -20.62
N ASP A 7 19.31 -9.05 -20.61
CA ASP A 7 19.14 -7.96 -19.63
C ASP A 7 17.75 -7.33 -19.71
N PHE A 8 17.17 -7.20 -20.91
CA PHE A 8 15.82 -6.70 -21.05
C PHE A 8 14.81 -7.66 -20.40
N ILE A 9 14.92 -8.96 -20.70
CA ILE A 9 14.04 -9.99 -20.14
C ILE A 9 14.18 -10.03 -18.61
N ASN A 10 15.41 -9.95 -18.11
CA ASN A 10 15.73 -9.94 -16.69
C ASN A 10 15.15 -8.70 -15.98
N CYS A 11 15.25 -7.52 -16.58
CA CYS A 11 14.62 -6.30 -16.06
C CYS A 11 13.10 -6.39 -16.04
N VAL A 12 12.48 -6.93 -17.11
CA VAL A 12 11.04 -7.15 -17.15
C VAL A 12 10.63 -8.13 -16.04
N ALA A 13 11.32 -9.26 -15.92
CA ALA A 13 11.06 -10.25 -14.88
C ALA A 13 11.24 -9.66 -13.47
N HIS A 14 12.20 -8.75 -13.29
CA HIS A 14 12.44 -8.09 -12.02
C HIS A 14 11.25 -7.25 -11.55
N ILE A 15 10.56 -6.58 -12.49
CA ILE A 15 9.45 -5.64 -12.21
C ILE A 15 8.11 -6.37 -12.03
N LEU A 16 7.91 -7.49 -12.71
CA LEU A 16 6.64 -8.20 -12.69
C LEU A 16 6.34 -8.87 -11.35
N SER A 17 5.05 -9.01 -11.03
CA SER A 17 4.60 -9.80 -9.88
C SER A 17 4.89 -11.30 -10.10
N THR A 18 4.90 -12.04 -8.99
CA THR A 18 5.09 -13.50 -9.00
C THR A 18 4.02 -14.20 -9.85
N ASP A 19 2.77 -13.74 -9.78
CA ASP A 19 1.68 -14.26 -10.62
C ASP A 19 1.92 -14.03 -12.12
N SER A 20 2.37 -12.84 -12.51
CA SER A 20 2.66 -12.50 -13.90
C SER A 20 3.88 -13.25 -14.44
N LEU A 21 4.89 -13.47 -13.61
CA LEU A 21 6.05 -14.29 -13.97
C LEU A 21 5.65 -15.73 -14.28
N GLY A 22 4.76 -16.32 -13.48
CA GLY A 22 4.22 -17.66 -13.73
C GLY A 22 3.58 -17.79 -15.10
N GLN A 23 2.85 -16.77 -15.55
CA GLN A 23 2.21 -16.76 -16.87
C GLN A 23 3.22 -16.60 -18.02
N LEU A 24 4.24 -15.75 -17.84
CA LEU A 24 5.27 -15.56 -18.87
C LEU A 24 6.22 -16.76 -19.00
N GLY A 25 6.43 -17.51 -17.92
CA GLY A 25 7.22 -18.74 -17.95
C GLY A 25 6.68 -19.79 -18.91
N VAL A 26 5.39 -19.73 -19.26
CA VAL A 26 4.72 -20.67 -20.18
C VAL A 26 4.92 -20.29 -21.66
N LEU A 27 5.53 -19.13 -21.95
CA LEU A 27 5.85 -18.75 -23.32
C LEU A 27 6.97 -19.67 -23.84
N ASN A 28 6.70 -20.41 -24.93
CA ASN A 28 7.63 -21.31 -25.64
C ASN A 28 8.82 -20.55 -26.28
N ALA A 29 9.62 -19.88 -25.47
CA ALA A 29 10.86 -19.23 -25.83
C ALA A 29 11.85 -19.47 -24.69
N ASP A 30 12.83 -20.34 -24.93
CA ASP A 30 13.77 -20.87 -23.92
C ASP A 30 14.36 -19.79 -23.00
N LEU A 31 14.65 -18.59 -23.53
CA LEU A 31 15.23 -17.50 -22.73
C LEU A 31 14.24 -16.87 -21.75
N TRP A 32 12.99 -16.64 -22.18
CA TRP A 32 11.95 -16.08 -21.31
C TRP A 32 11.59 -17.07 -20.21
N GLU A 33 11.37 -18.33 -20.57
CA GLU A 33 11.08 -19.40 -19.63
C GLU A 33 12.18 -19.51 -18.57
N ASN A 34 13.44 -19.63 -18.98
CA ASN A 34 14.55 -19.77 -18.04
C ASN A 34 14.69 -18.58 -17.09
N VAL A 35 14.59 -17.34 -17.60
CA VAL A 35 14.69 -16.14 -16.76
C VAL A 35 13.51 -16.05 -15.80
N CYS A 36 12.28 -16.29 -16.28
CA CYS A 36 11.09 -16.24 -15.44
C CYS A 36 11.11 -17.33 -14.36
N LEU A 37 11.48 -18.57 -14.69
CA LEU A 37 11.62 -19.66 -13.74
C LEU A 37 12.70 -19.36 -12.69
N ASN A 38 13.83 -18.81 -13.10
CA ASN A 38 14.87 -18.42 -12.17
C ASN A 38 14.40 -17.32 -11.19
N HIS A 39 13.69 -16.29 -11.69
CA HIS A 39 13.07 -15.30 -10.80
C HIS A 39 12.01 -15.91 -9.89
N LEU A 40 11.20 -16.87 -10.36
CA LEU A 40 10.19 -17.53 -9.54
C LEU A 40 10.81 -18.36 -8.41
N ASN A 41 11.91 -19.05 -8.68
CA ASN A 41 12.57 -19.94 -7.73
C ASN A 41 13.40 -19.18 -6.69
N GLU A 42 14.06 -18.09 -7.10
CA GLU A 42 14.99 -17.33 -6.25
C GLU A 42 14.34 -16.12 -5.56
N ARG A 43 13.11 -15.74 -5.95
CA ARG A 43 12.44 -14.56 -5.38
C ARG A 43 12.00 -14.80 -3.96
N GLU A 44 12.39 -13.85 -3.13
CA GLU A 44 11.99 -13.76 -1.73
C GLU A 44 11.14 -12.50 -1.54
N GLU A 45 9.89 -12.70 -1.11
CA GLU A 45 8.98 -11.62 -0.78
C GLU A 45 9.02 -11.32 0.72
N TYR A 46 9.18 -10.04 1.04
CA TYR A 46 9.21 -9.54 2.40
C TYR A 46 8.05 -8.57 2.66
N VAL A 47 7.69 -8.46 3.93
CA VAL A 47 6.80 -7.44 4.48
C VAL A 47 7.66 -6.50 5.31
N LEU A 48 7.61 -5.20 5.01
CA LEU A 48 8.27 -4.17 5.80
C LEU A 48 7.29 -3.65 6.85
N THR A 49 7.58 -3.89 8.12
CA THR A 49 6.79 -3.35 9.23
C THR A 49 7.57 -2.24 9.90
N VAL A 50 6.96 -1.05 9.97
CA VAL A 50 7.52 0.15 10.59
C VAL A 50 6.66 0.53 11.79
N TRP A 51 7.32 0.69 12.92
CA TRP A 51 6.74 1.18 14.16
C TRP A 51 7.32 2.55 14.46
N MET A 52 6.46 3.47 14.87
CA MET A 52 6.90 4.81 15.26
C MET A 52 6.11 5.33 16.45
N ASP A 53 6.79 6.09 17.28
CA ASP A 53 6.21 6.88 18.35
C ASP A 53 6.93 8.23 18.45
N ASP A 54 6.76 8.93 19.57
CA ASP A 54 7.41 10.21 19.81
C ASP A 54 8.90 10.06 20.18
N GLU A 55 9.33 8.85 20.56
CA GLU A 55 10.69 8.55 21.02
C GLU A 55 11.59 8.07 19.87
N GLY A 56 11.02 7.46 18.84
CA GLY A 56 11.78 7.03 17.68
C GLY A 56 11.00 6.17 16.70
N MET A 57 11.76 5.31 16.01
CA MET A 57 11.26 4.44 14.96
C MET A 57 11.98 3.10 15.02
N SER A 58 11.22 2.06 14.74
CA SER A 58 11.71 0.69 14.60
C SER A 58 11.22 0.10 13.28
N ALA A 59 12.03 -0.77 12.68
CA ALA A 59 11.66 -1.40 11.42
C ALA A 59 12.21 -2.82 11.32
N ILE A 60 11.35 -3.75 10.92
CA ILE A 60 11.73 -5.11 10.59
C ILE A 60 11.28 -5.49 9.19
N LEU A 61 11.90 -6.53 8.67
CA LEU A 61 11.47 -7.22 7.46
C LEU A 61 11.22 -8.68 7.77
N GLU A 62 9.99 -9.11 7.51
CA GLU A 62 9.53 -10.48 7.72
C GLU A 62 9.43 -11.18 6.36
N ALA A 63 10.01 -12.37 6.24
CA ALA A 63 9.84 -13.18 5.05
C ALA A 63 8.39 -13.68 4.98
N LYS A 64 7.72 -13.49 3.85
CA LYS A 64 6.28 -13.77 3.72
C LYS A 64 5.91 -15.25 3.85
N TYR A 65 6.83 -16.12 3.46
CA TYR A 65 6.64 -17.57 3.40
C TYR A 65 7.62 -18.34 4.30
N ALA A 66 8.34 -17.63 5.18
CA ALA A 66 9.28 -18.22 6.13
C ALA A 66 9.19 -17.51 7.48
N GLU A 67 9.61 -18.15 8.56
CA GLU A 67 9.57 -17.56 9.92
C GLU A 67 10.77 -16.65 10.20
N GLU A 68 11.39 -16.09 9.16
CA GLU A 68 12.57 -15.26 9.28
C GLU A 68 12.21 -13.79 9.45
N VAL A 69 12.79 -13.17 10.47
CA VAL A 69 12.62 -11.75 10.79
C VAL A 69 13.99 -11.10 10.87
N TYR A 70 14.12 -9.93 10.24
CA TYR A 70 15.37 -9.19 10.16
C TYR A 70 15.18 -7.76 10.64
N SER A 71 16.11 -7.25 11.46
CA SER A 71 16.22 -5.79 11.61
C SER A 71 16.58 -5.14 10.26
N SER A 72 16.25 -3.86 10.08
CA SER A 72 16.60 -3.12 8.86
C SER A 72 18.10 -3.22 8.49
N ARG A 73 18.98 -3.19 9.49
CA ARG A 73 20.45 -3.27 9.31
C ARG A 73 20.94 -4.66 8.92
N GLU A 74 20.35 -5.71 9.48
CA GLU A 74 20.67 -7.09 9.10
C GLU A 74 20.16 -7.37 7.68
N PHE A 75 18.94 -6.91 7.39
CA PHE A 75 18.33 -7.08 6.09
C PHE A 75 19.14 -6.45 4.96
N LEU A 76 19.70 -5.24 5.17
CA LEU A 76 20.58 -4.58 4.18
C LEU A 76 21.77 -5.46 3.73
N LYS A 77 22.21 -6.43 4.55
CA LYS A 77 23.30 -7.37 4.21
C LYS A 77 22.81 -8.60 3.45
N LYS A 78 21.49 -8.86 3.46
CA LYS A 78 20.82 -10.00 2.83
C LYS A 78 20.25 -9.68 1.45
N ILE A 79 20.09 -8.39 1.14
CA ILE A 79 19.53 -7.94 -0.15
C ILE A 79 20.31 -8.54 -1.31
N ASN A 80 19.56 -9.19 -2.19
CA ASN A 80 20.03 -9.73 -3.46
C ASN A 80 19.10 -9.25 -4.61
N PRO A 81 19.44 -9.52 -5.88
CA PRO A 81 18.63 -9.07 -7.02
C PRO A 81 17.18 -9.59 -7.06
N TYR A 82 16.87 -10.65 -6.33
CA TYR A 82 15.55 -11.29 -6.26
C TYR A 82 14.74 -10.89 -5.02
N THR A 83 15.34 -10.15 -4.09
CA THR A 83 14.66 -9.61 -2.90
C THR A 83 13.58 -8.60 -3.28
N ARG A 84 12.37 -8.76 -2.71
CA ARG A 84 11.23 -7.86 -2.93
C ARG A 84 10.59 -7.43 -1.62
N ILE A 85 10.20 -6.16 -1.52
CA ILE A 85 9.25 -5.71 -0.51
C ILE A 85 7.87 -5.68 -1.17
N SER A 86 6.98 -6.56 -0.73
CA SER A 86 5.64 -6.69 -1.31
C SER A 86 4.61 -5.82 -0.60
N GLU A 87 4.77 -5.63 0.71
CA GLU A 87 3.77 -5.00 1.58
C GLU A 87 4.50 -4.11 2.59
N ILE A 88 3.87 -3.00 2.96
CA ILE A 88 4.39 -2.06 3.96
C ILE A 88 3.31 -1.78 5.00
N PHE A 89 3.61 -2.05 6.26
CA PHE A 89 2.72 -1.80 7.38
C PHE A 89 3.31 -0.77 8.33
N VAL A 90 2.51 0.21 8.75
CA VAL A 90 2.93 1.29 9.65
C VAL A 90 2.04 1.31 10.88
N PHE A 91 2.64 1.25 12.06
CA PHE A 91 1.94 1.20 13.36
C PHE A 91 2.48 2.23 14.35
N LYS A 92 1.59 2.76 15.21
CA LYS A 92 1.98 3.62 16.34
C LYS A 92 2.24 2.76 17.58
N GLU A 93 3.40 2.15 17.63
CA GLU A 93 3.95 1.43 18.78
C GLU A 93 5.48 1.61 18.74
N ASN A 94 6.18 1.20 19.78
CA ASN A 94 7.64 1.21 19.79
C ASN A 94 8.15 -0.15 20.22
N TYR A 95 9.12 -0.64 19.46
CA TYR A 95 9.80 -1.90 19.68
C TYR A 95 11.30 -1.61 19.74
N GLU A 96 11.81 -1.30 20.94
CA GLU A 96 13.20 -0.89 21.15
C GLU A 96 14.22 -1.86 20.55
N GLU A 97 13.91 -3.16 20.55
CA GLU A 97 14.74 -4.23 19.98
C GLU A 97 15.10 -3.99 18.51
N TYR A 98 14.20 -3.35 17.75
CA TYR A 98 14.35 -3.13 16.31
C TYR A 98 14.53 -1.67 15.93
N SER A 99 15.14 -0.87 16.82
CA SER A 99 15.41 0.54 16.58
C SER A 99 16.11 0.77 15.24
N CYS A 100 15.56 1.72 14.47
CA CYS A 100 15.97 2.02 13.11
C CYS A 100 16.13 3.53 12.95
N SER A 101 17.26 3.96 12.39
CA SER A 101 17.42 5.37 12.04
C SER A 101 16.59 5.70 10.80
N LYS A 102 16.10 6.94 10.69
CA LYS A 102 15.42 7.42 9.49
C LYS A 102 16.27 7.22 8.22
N SER A 103 17.58 7.45 8.32
CA SER A 103 18.52 7.21 7.21
C SER A 103 18.63 5.74 6.80
N ASP A 104 18.56 4.80 7.74
CA ASP A 104 18.59 3.36 7.43
C ASP A 104 17.32 2.96 6.67
N LEU A 105 16.15 3.46 7.10
CA LEU A 105 14.88 3.25 6.42
C LEU A 105 14.85 3.90 5.02
N GLU A 106 15.31 5.16 4.89
CA GLU A 106 15.37 5.85 3.59
C GLU A 106 16.28 5.12 2.61
N ARG A 107 17.44 4.64 3.07
CA ARG A 107 18.34 3.83 2.25
C ARG A 107 17.67 2.54 1.79
N LEU A 108 16.97 1.85 2.69
CA LEU A 108 16.21 0.65 2.36
C LEU A 108 15.17 0.94 1.28
N LEU A 109 14.38 2.00 1.44
CA LEU A 109 13.34 2.40 0.49
C LEU A 109 13.92 2.79 -0.87
N GLN A 110 15.08 3.45 -0.90
CA GLN A 110 15.76 3.82 -2.13
C GLN A 110 16.21 2.59 -2.94
N ILE A 111 16.69 1.53 -2.28
CA ILE A 111 17.09 0.28 -2.95
C ILE A 111 15.90 -0.34 -3.69
N PHE A 112 14.69 -0.16 -3.16
CA PHE A 112 13.47 -0.75 -3.72
C PHE A 112 12.58 0.25 -4.46
N GLN A 113 13.07 1.45 -4.79
CA GLN A 113 12.25 2.55 -5.32
C GLN A 113 11.40 2.18 -6.54
N ASP A 114 11.93 1.32 -7.42
CA ASP A 114 11.29 0.93 -8.69
C ASP A 114 10.35 -0.28 -8.53
N GLN A 115 10.27 -0.86 -7.33
CA GLN A 115 9.39 -1.99 -7.05
C GLN A 115 7.96 -1.52 -6.81
N GLN A 116 7.02 -2.23 -7.43
CA GLN A 116 5.60 -2.05 -7.14
C GLN A 116 5.27 -2.66 -5.77
N ILE A 117 4.66 -1.87 -4.90
CA ILE A 117 4.16 -2.34 -3.62
C ILE A 117 2.72 -2.82 -3.81
N LYS A 118 2.41 -4.01 -3.30
CA LYS A 118 1.06 -4.55 -3.34
C LYS A 118 0.14 -3.79 -2.40
N GLU A 119 0.61 -3.51 -1.19
CA GLU A 119 -0.21 -2.97 -0.12
C GLU A 119 0.56 -2.03 0.79
N LEU A 120 -0.10 -0.94 1.15
CA LEU A 120 0.31 -0.04 2.22
C LEU A 120 -0.80 0.03 3.26
N TYR A 121 -0.49 -0.33 4.50
CA TYR A 121 -1.36 -0.17 5.66
C TYR A 121 -0.79 0.88 6.60
N VAL A 122 -1.61 1.86 6.96
CA VAL A 122 -1.28 2.89 7.96
C VAL A 122 -2.29 2.80 9.09
N SER A 123 -1.83 2.35 10.26
CA SER A 123 -2.65 2.17 11.45
C SER A 123 -3.44 3.43 11.81
N HIS A 124 -4.66 3.25 12.32
CA HIS A 124 -5.53 4.33 12.80
C HIS A 124 -4.94 5.12 13.97
N LYS A 125 -3.95 4.57 14.65
CA LYS A 125 -3.26 5.22 15.76
C LYS A 125 -2.22 6.25 15.29
N ILE A 126 -1.76 6.18 14.04
CA ILE A 126 -0.77 7.11 13.50
C ILE A 126 -1.40 8.49 13.34
N GLU A 127 -0.72 9.52 13.82
CA GLU A 127 -1.18 10.90 13.69
C GLU A 127 -0.76 11.53 12.36
N THR A 128 -1.50 12.55 11.92
CA THR A 128 -1.23 13.25 10.65
C THR A 128 0.19 13.80 10.52
N HIS A 129 0.75 14.34 11.61
CA HIS A 129 2.12 14.87 11.61
C HIS A 129 3.18 13.76 11.48
N GLN A 130 2.90 12.58 12.05
CA GLN A 130 3.73 11.39 11.91
C GLN A 130 3.68 10.85 10.49
N THR A 131 2.48 10.77 9.89
CA THR A 131 2.31 10.44 8.47
C THR A 131 3.13 11.35 7.58
N ALA A 132 3.09 12.67 7.78
CA ALA A 132 3.89 13.61 6.98
C ALA A 132 5.41 13.32 7.08
N SER A 133 5.90 12.88 8.25
CA SER A 133 7.32 12.55 8.43
C SER A 133 7.78 11.30 7.67
N LEU A 134 6.83 10.45 7.26
CA LEU A 134 7.01 9.20 6.53
C LEU A 134 6.76 9.34 5.02
N GLU A 135 6.89 10.54 4.45
CA GLU A 135 6.65 10.81 3.03
C GLU A 135 7.32 9.81 2.09
N SER A 136 8.58 9.45 2.33
CA SER A 136 9.33 8.50 1.51
C SER A 136 8.74 7.09 1.49
N LEU A 137 7.97 6.73 2.53
CA LEU A 137 7.33 5.44 2.67
C LEU A 137 5.96 5.42 1.97
N TRP A 138 5.12 6.44 2.19
CA TRP A 138 3.76 6.45 1.64
C TRP A 138 3.65 7.06 0.24
N LYS A 139 4.59 7.91 -0.22
CA LYS A 139 4.63 8.37 -1.63
C LYS A 139 5.18 7.28 -2.58
N ARG A 140 4.59 6.09 -2.51
CA ARG A 140 4.92 4.95 -3.36
C ARG A 140 3.68 4.47 -4.11
N PRO A 141 3.82 4.05 -5.37
CA PRO A 141 2.74 3.39 -6.09
C PRO A 141 2.38 2.07 -5.39
N VAL A 142 1.16 2.01 -4.89
CA VAL A 142 0.58 0.82 -4.23
C VAL A 142 -0.67 0.37 -4.97
N LYS A 143 -1.01 -0.92 -4.90
CA LYS A 143 -2.29 -1.43 -5.41
C LYS A 143 -3.42 -1.33 -4.41
N ARG A 144 -3.13 -1.54 -3.14
CA ARG A 144 -4.10 -1.50 -2.04
C ARG A 144 -3.61 -0.51 -0.99
N LEU A 145 -4.50 0.36 -0.56
CA LEU A 145 -4.21 1.38 0.45
C LEU A 145 -5.19 1.27 1.61
N TRP A 146 -4.68 1.04 2.81
CA TRP A 146 -5.47 0.88 4.01
C TRP A 146 -5.04 1.95 5.00
N PHE A 147 -5.98 2.78 5.47
CA PHE A 147 -5.65 3.86 6.39
C PHE A 147 -6.87 4.29 7.20
N SER A 148 -6.66 5.17 8.19
CA SER A 148 -7.74 5.83 8.89
C SER A 148 -7.85 7.28 8.49
N ARG A 149 -9.06 7.82 8.53
CA ARG A 149 -9.28 9.28 8.44
C ARG A 149 -8.33 10.07 9.37
N LEU A 150 -8.03 9.53 10.54
CA LEU A 150 -7.15 10.18 11.54
C LEU A 150 -5.67 10.18 11.14
N SER A 151 -5.24 9.21 10.33
CA SER A 151 -3.85 9.09 9.87
C SER A 151 -3.60 9.73 8.51
N SER A 152 -4.63 10.12 7.76
CA SER A 152 -4.47 10.76 6.44
C SER A 152 -4.23 12.27 6.50
N THR A 153 -3.28 12.74 5.68
CA THR A 153 -3.14 14.15 5.31
C THR A 153 -3.76 14.42 3.93
N VAL A 154 -4.02 15.69 3.61
CA VAL A 154 -4.51 16.04 2.26
C VAL A 154 -3.51 15.64 1.18
N GLU A 155 -2.21 15.83 1.45
CA GLU A 155 -1.15 15.44 0.52
C GLU A 155 -1.11 13.93 0.28
N PHE A 156 -1.23 13.14 1.36
CA PHE A 156 -1.33 11.68 1.29
C PHE A 156 -2.50 11.24 0.40
N LEU A 157 -3.68 11.83 0.61
CA LEU A 157 -4.85 11.53 -0.21
C LEU A 157 -4.65 11.97 -1.66
N ASN A 158 -4.19 13.19 -1.89
CA ASN A 158 -3.98 13.71 -3.25
C ASN A 158 -3.01 12.84 -4.05
N TYR A 159 -1.87 12.44 -3.46
CA TYR A 159 -0.93 11.55 -4.13
C TYR A 159 -1.59 10.23 -4.53
N HIS A 160 -2.22 9.53 -3.59
CA HIS A 160 -2.80 8.22 -3.88
C HIS A 160 -4.03 8.31 -4.80
N MET A 161 -4.83 9.37 -4.70
CA MET A 161 -6.02 9.53 -5.54
C MET A 161 -5.71 10.00 -6.96
N LEU A 162 -4.72 10.88 -7.13
CA LEU A 162 -4.46 11.58 -8.39
C LEU A 162 -3.21 11.07 -9.12
N GLU A 163 -2.17 10.67 -8.39
CA GLU A 163 -0.87 10.31 -8.98
C GLU A 163 -0.62 8.80 -9.00
N ASN A 164 -1.09 8.06 -7.99
CA ASN A 164 -0.92 6.61 -7.92
C ASN A 164 -1.82 5.88 -8.94
N LYS A 165 -1.30 5.70 -10.17
CA LYS A 165 -1.98 5.01 -11.28
C LYS A 165 -2.21 3.52 -11.06
N THR A 166 -1.51 2.91 -10.10
CA THR A 166 -1.63 1.49 -9.81
C THR A 166 -2.62 1.18 -8.69
N LEU A 167 -3.21 2.21 -8.07
CA LEU A 167 -4.16 2.03 -6.99
C LEU A 167 -5.45 1.40 -7.51
N GLU A 168 -5.76 0.21 -6.99
CA GLU A 168 -6.93 -0.59 -7.35
C GLU A 168 -7.97 -0.56 -6.21
N GLU A 169 -7.52 -0.59 -4.95
CA GLU A 169 -8.37 -0.68 -3.77
C GLU A 169 -7.96 0.30 -2.67
N ILE A 170 -8.97 0.92 -2.04
CA ILE A 170 -8.79 1.81 -0.89
C ILE A 170 -9.69 1.32 0.23
N GLU A 171 -9.14 1.18 1.42
CA GLU A 171 -9.84 0.83 2.63
C GLU A 171 -9.68 1.93 3.69
N VAL A 172 -10.80 2.43 4.19
CA VAL A 172 -10.82 3.55 5.16
C VAL A 172 -11.46 3.11 6.47
N HIS A 173 -10.73 3.30 7.57
CA HIS A 173 -11.20 3.12 8.95
C HIS A 173 -11.61 4.45 9.61
N GLY A 174 -12.62 4.41 10.48
CA GLY A 174 -13.08 5.59 11.24
C GLY A 174 -13.57 6.72 10.31
N ALA A 175 -14.13 6.34 9.17
CA ALA A 175 -14.59 7.24 8.15
C ALA A 175 -15.87 7.97 8.59
N THR A 176 -16.08 9.19 8.07
CA THR A 176 -17.36 9.89 8.18
C THR A 176 -18.05 9.95 6.82
N TYR A 177 -19.35 10.23 6.80
CA TYR A 177 -20.08 10.40 5.54
C TYR A 177 -19.40 11.43 4.62
N GLU A 178 -19.06 12.61 5.16
CA GLU A 178 -18.43 13.69 4.39
C GLU A 178 -17.05 13.29 3.85
N PHE A 179 -16.26 12.60 4.67
CA PHE A 179 -14.95 12.12 4.24
C PHE A 179 -15.07 11.17 3.04
N MET A 180 -15.98 10.19 3.12
CA MET A 180 -16.16 9.21 2.05
C MET A 180 -16.79 9.81 0.80
N ARG A 181 -17.73 10.76 0.95
CA ARG A 181 -18.25 11.53 -0.18
C ARG A 181 -17.12 12.25 -0.90
N ASN A 182 -16.30 13.01 -0.17
CA ASN A 182 -15.20 13.79 -0.76
C ASN A 182 -14.13 12.88 -1.39
N LEU A 183 -13.83 11.74 -0.77
CA LEU A 183 -12.91 10.75 -1.33
C LEU A 183 -13.44 10.17 -2.65
N THR A 184 -14.72 9.81 -2.69
CA THR A 184 -15.38 9.27 -3.89
C THR A 184 -15.44 10.31 -5.01
N GLU A 185 -15.83 11.54 -4.68
CA GLU A 185 -15.85 12.63 -5.66
C GLU A 185 -14.46 12.97 -6.22
N SER A 186 -13.42 12.91 -5.39
CA SER A 186 -12.03 13.07 -5.84
C SER A 186 -11.61 11.94 -6.78
N ALA A 187 -12.01 10.70 -6.49
CA ALA A 187 -11.76 9.55 -7.36
C ALA A 187 -12.44 9.69 -8.74
N GLU A 188 -13.69 10.15 -8.76
CA GLU A 188 -14.48 10.27 -9.98
C GLU A 188 -14.10 11.50 -10.82
N LYS A 189 -13.87 12.64 -10.16
CA LYS A 189 -13.64 13.94 -10.83
C LYS A 189 -12.15 14.25 -11.03
N GLY A 190 -11.25 13.49 -10.41
CA GLY A 190 -9.81 13.76 -10.45
C GLY A 190 -9.44 15.11 -9.81
N LYS A 191 -10.13 15.48 -8.72
CA LYS A 191 -9.92 16.77 -8.02
C LYS A 191 -9.25 16.57 -6.67
N SER A 192 -8.52 17.59 -6.20
CA SER A 192 -7.88 17.55 -4.89
C SER A 192 -8.89 17.63 -3.75
N GLN A 193 -8.50 17.13 -2.57
CA GLN A 193 -9.36 17.14 -1.38
C GLN A 193 -9.59 18.56 -0.81
N GLU A 194 -8.61 19.48 -0.91
CA GLU A 194 -8.79 20.85 -0.39
C GLU A 194 -10.01 21.52 -1.04
N GLN A 195 -10.14 21.37 -2.36
CA GLN A 195 -11.22 21.96 -3.16
C GLN A 195 -12.61 21.46 -2.77
N LEU A 196 -12.71 20.28 -2.13
CA LEU A 196 -13.96 19.67 -1.69
C LEU A 196 -14.26 20.00 -0.21
N SER A 197 -13.23 20.20 0.60
CA SER A 197 -13.37 20.49 2.04
C SER A 197 -13.97 21.87 2.35
N GLU A 198 -13.76 22.86 1.47
CA GLU A 198 -14.34 24.21 1.61
C GLU A 198 -15.87 24.22 1.44
N GLN A 199 -16.46 23.11 0.98
CA GLN A 199 -17.90 22.95 0.73
C GLN A 199 -18.62 22.15 1.84
N ALA A 200 -18.05 22.08 3.04
CA ALA A 200 -18.64 21.32 4.14
C ALA A 200 -20.00 21.90 4.59
N ASP A 201 -21.08 21.32 4.06
CA ASP A 201 -22.42 21.34 4.62
C ASP A 201 -22.34 20.74 6.05
N PHE A 202 -22.87 21.42 7.07
CA PHE A 202 -23.03 20.90 8.44
C PHE A 202 -24.12 19.80 8.49
N GLY A 203 -23.97 18.77 7.69
CA GLY A 203 -25.03 17.81 7.38
C GLY A 203 -25.28 16.83 8.52
N LEU A 204 -26.57 16.56 8.78
CA LEU A 204 -27.05 15.49 9.68
C LEU A 204 -26.80 14.06 9.12
N LYS A 205 -25.99 13.92 8.06
CA LYS A 205 -25.81 12.65 7.34
C LYS A 205 -24.84 11.72 8.06
N THR A 206 -25.17 10.45 8.03
CA THR A 206 -24.45 9.37 8.69
C THR A 206 -23.89 8.39 7.66
N LEU A 207 -23.09 7.42 8.10
CA LEU A 207 -22.60 6.35 7.23
C LEU A 207 -23.74 5.52 6.61
N ALA A 208 -24.93 5.50 7.21
CA ALA A 208 -26.09 4.83 6.63
C ALA A 208 -26.57 5.47 5.32
N ASP A 209 -26.26 6.75 5.11
CA ASP A 209 -26.69 7.54 3.94
C ASP A 209 -25.72 7.41 2.76
N LEU A 210 -24.64 6.64 2.90
CA LEU A 210 -23.62 6.48 1.85
C LEU A 210 -24.11 5.80 0.58
N SER A 211 -25.28 5.15 0.61
CA SER A 211 -25.93 4.66 -0.60
C SER A 211 -26.25 5.78 -1.59
N GLU A 212 -26.42 7.02 -1.12
CA GLU A 212 -26.64 8.19 -1.98
C GLU A 212 -25.42 8.53 -2.84
N VAL A 213 -24.22 8.11 -2.43
CA VAL A 213 -22.96 8.34 -3.15
C VAL A 213 -22.39 7.03 -3.71
N GLY A 214 -23.26 6.04 -3.93
CA GLY A 214 -22.94 4.81 -4.66
C GLY A 214 -22.37 3.67 -3.83
N PHE A 215 -22.30 3.79 -2.49
CA PHE A 215 -21.88 2.67 -1.65
C PHE A 215 -22.99 1.63 -1.51
N MET A 216 -22.61 0.37 -1.65
CA MET A 216 -23.48 -0.77 -1.37
C MET A 216 -22.98 -1.48 -0.11
N LYS A 217 -23.91 -1.94 0.73
CA LYS A 217 -23.58 -2.83 1.85
C LYS A 217 -23.02 -4.13 1.29
N VAL A 218 -21.90 -4.57 1.85
CA VAL A 218 -21.32 -5.89 1.54
C VAL A 218 -21.85 -6.85 2.59
N ASP A 219 -22.53 -7.92 2.16
CA ASP A 219 -22.92 -9.01 3.06
C ASP A 219 -21.65 -9.70 3.55
N ASP A 220 -21.18 -9.28 4.72
CA ASP A 220 -20.00 -9.88 5.32
C ASP A 220 -20.41 -10.92 6.37
N LYS A 221 -19.66 -12.03 6.41
CA LYS A 221 -19.92 -13.12 7.37
C LYS A 221 -19.51 -12.74 8.79
N TYR A 222 -18.74 -11.67 8.95
CA TYR A 222 -18.28 -11.14 10.22
C TYR A 222 -19.30 -10.11 10.74
N GLN A 223 -20.12 -10.52 11.72
CA GLN A 223 -21.28 -9.74 12.19
C GLN A 223 -20.91 -8.40 12.86
N ASP A 224 -19.66 -8.24 13.28
CA ASP A 224 -19.22 -7.09 14.09
C ASP A 224 -18.65 -5.92 13.26
N ILE A 225 -18.49 -6.09 11.95
CA ILE A 225 -17.89 -5.07 11.06
C ILE A 225 -18.89 -4.66 9.99
N ARG A 226 -19.20 -3.37 9.91
CA ARG A 226 -19.96 -2.82 8.79
C ARG A 226 -19.01 -2.52 7.63
N ARG A 227 -19.16 -3.30 6.55
CA ARG A 227 -18.47 -3.06 5.28
C ARG A 227 -19.41 -2.47 4.24
N CYS A 228 -18.99 -1.35 3.66
CA CYS A 228 -19.63 -0.75 2.50
C CYS A 228 -18.58 -0.57 1.39
N SER A 229 -18.97 -0.73 0.13
CA SER A 229 -18.06 -0.49 -1.00
C SER A 229 -18.71 0.30 -2.11
N ALA A 230 -17.95 1.20 -2.73
CA ALA A 230 -18.27 1.87 -3.97
C ALA A 230 -17.23 1.50 -5.04
N VAL A 231 -17.68 1.32 -6.28
CA VAL A 231 -16.79 1.06 -7.42
C VAL A 231 -16.85 2.28 -8.33
N THR A 232 -15.71 2.92 -8.54
CA THR A 232 -15.54 3.99 -9.52
C THR A 232 -14.95 3.41 -10.81
N PRO A 233 -14.98 4.12 -11.94
CA PRO A 233 -14.38 3.61 -13.19
C PRO A 233 -12.89 3.25 -13.08
N SER A 234 -12.18 3.81 -12.10
CA SER A 234 -10.73 3.61 -11.94
C SER A 234 -10.33 2.86 -10.67
N LYS A 235 -11.16 2.85 -9.61
CA LYS A 235 -10.77 2.37 -8.27
C LYS A 235 -11.96 1.79 -7.51
N LYS A 236 -11.71 0.76 -6.69
CA LYS A 236 -12.65 0.25 -5.69
C LYS A 236 -12.37 0.93 -4.35
N ILE A 237 -13.39 1.50 -3.72
CA ILE A 237 -13.29 2.15 -2.42
C ILE A 237 -14.15 1.37 -1.43
N ILE A 238 -13.56 0.98 -0.31
CA ILE A 238 -14.14 0.17 0.75
C ILE A 238 -14.06 0.96 2.05
N ILE A 239 -15.11 0.84 2.84
CA ILE A 239 -15.19 1.38 4.19
C ILE A 239 -15.22 0.20 5.14
N ILE A 240 -14.37 0.26 6.15
CA ILE A 240 -14.46 -0.61 7.32
C ILE A 240 -14.81 0.24 8.52
N ASP A 241 -16.04 0.06 8.98
CA ASP A 241 -16.49 0.60 10.25
C ASP A 241 -16.55 -0.57 11.25
N ALA A 242 -15.56 -0.65 12.12
CA ALA A 242 -15.60 -1.51 13.29
C ALA A 242 -16.32 -0.74 14.38
N PHE A 243 -17.42 -1.28 14.90
CA PHE A 243 -18.05 -0.73 16.09
C PHE A 243 -17.05 -0.84 17.25
N GLU A 244 -16.66 0.29 17.85
CA GLU A 244 -16.19 0.32 19.24
C GLU A 244 -17.38 0.27 20.20
#